data_AF-X0L3T8-F1
#
_entry.id   AF-X0L3T8-F1
#
_cell.length_a   1.000
_cell.length_b   1.000
_cell.length_c   1.000
_cell.angle_alpha   90.00
_cell.angle_beta   90.00
_cell.angle_gamma   90.00
#
_symmetry.space_group_name_H-M   'P 1'
#
loop_
_entity.id
_entity.type
_entity.pdbx_description
1 polymer ?
#
loop_
_entity_poly.entity_id
_entity_poly.type
_entity_poly.pdbx_seq_one_letter_code
_entity_poly.pdbx_strand_id
1 'polypeptide(L)'
;MADKSSYWVESEDWHTAGEPFRIIQHLPSGFLPEVQTVSERRIEIVKTKDHPLDRLRIFLSHEPRGHADMYGGFITPRTTPGLLSACCFGIKMASRRPVVMGLSL
;
A
#
# COMPACT_ATOMS: atom_id res chain seq x y z
N MET A 1 3.21 -0.64 25.36
CA MET A 1 2.16 -1.62 24.99
C MET A 1 1.35 -0.98 23.89
N ALA A 2 1.41 -1.50 22.66
CA ALA A 2 0.60 -0.95 21.57
C ALA A 2 -0.88 -1.24 21.88
N ASP A 3 -1.71 -0.20 21.82
CA ASP A 3 -3.15 -0.34 21.92
C ASP A 3 -3.62 -1.39 20.89
N LYS A 4 -4.24 -2.47 21.39
CA LYS A 4 -4.74 -3.60 20.59
C LYS A 4 -6.22 -3.38 20.27
N SER A 5 -6.57 -2.17 19.87
CA SER A 5 -7.91 -1.88 19.38
C SER A 5 -8.10 -2.50 18.00
N SER A 6 -9.21 -3.22 17.81
CA SER A 6 -9.64 -3.65 16.48
C SER A 6 -10.10 -2.42 15.70
N TYR A 7 -9.69 -2.31 14.44
CA TYR A 7 -10.11 -1.23 13.55
C TYR A 7 -10.61 -1.79 12.22
N TRP A 8 -11.47 -1.01 11.56
CA TRP A 8 -11.99 -1.32 10.24
C TRP A 8 -11.05 -0.77 9.16
N VAL A 9 -10.89 -1.54 8.08
CA VAL A 9 -10.15 -1.13 6.88
C VAL A 9 -11.10 -1.24 5.71
N GLU A 10 -11.33 -0.12 5.05
CA GLU A 10 -12.09 -0.06 3.81
C GLU A 10 -11.15 -0.28 2.62
N SER A 11 -11.59 -1.11 1.68
CA SER A 11 -10.83 -1.45 0.50
C SER A 11 -11.72 -1.56 -0.72
N GLU A 12 -11.22 -1.10 -1.86
CA GLU A 12 -11.85 -1.33 -3.17
C GLU A 12 -11.04 -2.34 -3.97
N ASP A 13 -11.69 -3.42 -4.41
CA ASP A 13 -11.05 -4.46 -5.21
C ASP A 13 -11.39 -4.27 -6.68
N TRP A 14 -10.34 -4.15 -7.49
CA TRP A 14 -10.40 -3.99 -8.93
C TRP A 14 -9.64 -5.14 -9.60
N HIS A 15 -9.83 -5.31 -10.90
CA HIS A 15 -8.98 -6.18 -11.69
C HIS A 15 -8.80 -5.62 -13.10
N THR A 16 -7.64 -5.90 -13.68
CA THR A 16 -7.35 -5.56 -15.08
C THR A 16 -6.79 -6.81 -15.74
N ALA A 17 -7.45 -7.29 -16.79
CA ALA A 17 -7.06 -8.52 -17.51
C ALA A 17 -6.89 -9.76 -16.60
N GLY A 18 -7.67 -9.85 -15.52
CA GLY A 18 -7.64 -10.97 -14.57
C GLY A 18 -6.64 -10.81 -13.42
N GLU A 19 -5.78 -9.80 -13.44
CA GLU A 19 -4.88 -9.50 -12.31
C GLU A 19 -5.65 -8.67 -11.26
N PRO A 20 -5.77 -9.14 -10.00
CA PRO A 20 -6.46 -8.42 -8.94
C PRO A 20 -5.63 -7.24 -8.40
N PHE A 21 -6.31 -6.16 -8.03
CA PHE A 21 -5.73 -4.94 -7.47
C PHE A 21 -6.61 -4.35 -6.37
N ARG A 22 -6.12 -4.37 -5.13
CA ARG A 22 -6.81 -3.82 -3.95
C ARG A 22 -6.33 -2.40 -3.64
N ILE A 23 -7.24 -1.45 -3.55
CA ILE A 23 -6.98 -0.04 -3.25
C ILE A 23 -7.40 0.27 -1.83
N ILE A 24 -6.49 0.84 -1.04
CA ILE A 24 -6.81 1.38 0.30
C ILE A 24 -6.71 2.89 0.26
N GLN A 25 -7.87 3.55 0.37
CA GLN A 25 -7.97 5.01 0.30
C GLN A 25 -7.65 5.69 1.62
N HIS A 26 -8.10 5.09 2.72
CA HIS A 26 -8.00 5.66 4.05
C HIS A 26 -6.95 4.91 4.87
N LEU A 27 -5.77 5.52 4.99
CA LEU A 27 -4.69 4.99 5.80
C LEU A 27 -4.81 5.48 7.25
N PRO A 28 -4.36 4.67 8.22
CA PRO A 28 -4.10 5.15 9.57
C PRO A 28 -3.19 6.38 9.52
N SER A 29 -3.61 7.48 10.15
CA SER A 29 -2.86 8.74 10.15
C SER A 29 -1.56 8.63 10.95
N GLY A 30 -0.54 9.40 10.56
CA GLY A 30 0.73 9.48 11.28
C GLY A 30 1.74 8.35 11.01
N PHE A 31 1.43 7.41 10.11
CA PHE A 31 2.36 6.32 9.75
C PHE A 31 2.98 6.44 8.36
N LEU A 32 2.69 7.51 7.62
CA LEU A 32 3.33 7.75 6.34
C LEU A 32 4.68 8.45 6.53
N PRO A 33 5.77 7.92 5.96
CA PRO A 33 7.07 8.60 6.01
C PRO A 33 7.07 9.96 5.30
N GLU A 34 7.76 10.93 5.90
CA GLU A 34 7.96 12.29 5.38
C GLU A 34 9.12 12.35 4.36
N VAL A 35 8.94 11.66 3.23
CA VAL A 35 9.91 11.64 2.13
C VAL A 35 9.33 12.19 0.83
N GLN A 36 10.21 12.63 -0.07
CA GLN A 36 9.85 13.40 -1.26
C GLN A 36 9.29 12.52 -2.38
N THR A 37 9.61 11.23 -2.40
CA THR A 37 9.13 10.34 -3.46
C THR A 37 8.35 9.15 -2.91
N VAL A 38 7.47 8.64 -3.76
CA VAL A 38 6.60 7.49 -3.44
C VAL A 38 7.43 6.21 -3.34
N SER A 39 8.49 6.12 -4.14
CA SER A 39 9.48 5.04 -4.08
C SER A 39 10.23 5.02 -2.75
N GLU A 40 10.65 6.17 -2.24
CA GLU A 40 11.27 6.28 -0.92
C GLU A 40 10.29 5.87 0.18
N ARG A 41 9.02 6.32 0.12
CA ARG A 41 7.99 5.94 1.10
C ARG A 41 7.86 4.43 1.21
N ARG A 42 7.80 3.74 0.07
CA ARG A 42 7.82 2.27 0.06
C ARG A 42 9.02 1.73 0.78
N ILE A 43 10.20 2.15 0.33
CA ILE A 43 11.46 1.58 0.78
C ILE A 43 11.56 1.72 2.29
N GLU A 44 11.17 2.87 2.83
CA GLU A 44 11.17 3.12 4.26
C GLU A 44 10.14 2.27 5.01
N ILE A 45 8.90 2.17 4.51
CA ILE A 45 7.86 1.30 5.10
C ILE A 45 8.34 -0.16 5.15
N VAL A 46 8.92 -0.68 4.07
CA VAL A 46 9.33 -2.09 3.96
C VAL A 46 10.65 -2.38 4.70
N LYS A 47 11.57 -1.42 4.75
CA LYS A 47 12.85 -1.59 5.48
C LYS A 47 12.69 -1.39 6.98
N THR A 48 11.71 -0.61 7.41
CA THR A 48 11.45 -0.38 8.83
C THR A 48 10.82 -1.63 9.43
N LYS A 49 11.56 -2.28 10.33
CA LYS A 49 11.08 -3.45 11.04
C LYS A 49 9.80 -3.10 11.81
N ASP A 50 8.79 -3.96 11.69
CA ASP A 50 7.51 -3.83 12.40
C ASP A 50 6.70 -2.57 12.06
N HIS A 51 6.94 -1.95 10.90
CA HIS A 51 6.21 -0.77 10.47
C HIS A 51 4.70 -1.07 10.35
N PRO A 52 3.79 -0.25 10.89
CA PRO A 52 2.35 -0.52 10.89
C PRO A 52 1.75 -0.69 9.49
N LEU A 53 2.18 0.12 8.52
CA LEU A 53 1.76 -0.02 7.12
C LEU A 53 2.33 -1.29 6.45
N ASP A 54 3.50 -1.80 6.88
CA ASP A 54 4.04 -3.08 6.39
C ASP A 54 3.25 -4.26 6.96
N ARG A 55 2.84 -4.19 8.23
CA ARG A 55 1.95 -5.17 8.85
C ARG A 55 0.58 -5.19 8.20
N LEU A 56 -0.01 -4.02 7.95
CA LEU A 56 -1.31 -3.89 7.26
C LEU A 56 -1.23 -4.48 5.85
N ARG A 57 -0.16 -4.15 5.13
CA ARG A 57 0.17 -4.71 3.82
C ARG A 57 0.16 -6.24 3.84
N ILE A 58 0.92 -6.87 4.75
CA ILE A 58 0.96 -8.35 4.87
C ILE A 58 -0.42 -8.91 5.19
N PHE A 59 -1.14 -8.28 6.12
CA PHE A 59 -2.45 -8.72 6.57
C PHE A 59 -3.52 -8.71 5.47
N LEU A 60 -3.46 -7.75 4.54
CA LEU A 60 -4.44 -7.61 3.46
C LEU A 60 -4.14 -8.46 2.23
N SER A 61 -2.86 -8.79 1.98
CA SER A 61 -2.47 -9.56 0.80
C SER A 61 -2.34 -11.05 1.07
N HIS A 62 -2.00 -11.48 2.27
CA HIS A 62 -1.88 -12.90 2.58
C HIS A 62 -3.24 -13.53 2.92
N GLU A 63 -3.30 -14.84 2.81
CA GLU A 63 -4.44 -15.62 3.30
C GLU A 63 -4.67 -15.34 4.80
N PRO A 64 -5.93 -15.25 5.27
CA PRO A 64 -7.18 -15.59 4.56
C PRO A 64 -7.83 -14.43 3.78
N ARG A 65 -7.24 -13.23 3.76
CA ARG A 65 -7.88 -12.02 3.17
C ARG A 65 -7.45 -11.73 1.73
N GLY A 66 -6.30 -12.25 1.35
CA GLY A 66 -5.83 -12.28 -0.04
C GLY A 66 -5.35 -13.67 -0.40
N HIS A 67 -4.39 -13.73 -1.31
CA HIS A 67 -3.74 -14.94 -1.81
C HIS A 67 -2.37 -14.55 -2.37
N ALA A 68 -1.56 -15.53 -2.76
CA ALA A 68 -0.20 -15.27 -3.28
C ALA A 68 -0.19 -14.19 -4.38
N ASP A 69 -1.12 -14.24 -5.32
CA ASP A 69 -1.14 -13.29 -6.44
C ASP A 69 -1.88 -11.97 -6.13
N MET A 70 -2.36 -11.74 -4.90
CA MET A 70 -3.05 -10.51 -4.53
C MET A 70 -2.09 -9.31 -4.61
N TYR A 71 -2.48 -8.29 -5.37
CA TYR A 71 -1.77 -7.02 -5.46
C TYR A 71 -2.61 -5.90 -4.84
N GLY A 72 -1.96 -4.85 -4.36
CA GLY A 72 -2.66 -3.65 -3.95
C GLY A 72 -1.76 -2.46 -3.74
N GLY A 73 -2.38 -1.33 -3.41
CA GLY A 73 -1.69 -0.07 -3.16
C GLY A 73 -2.40 0.83 -2.17
N PHE A 74 -1.61 1.70 -1.55
CA PHE A 74 -2.05 2.72 -0.63
C PHE A 74 -2.13 4.07 -1.32
N ILE A 75 -3.24 4.78 -1.15
CA ILE A 75 -3.41 6.14 -1.63
C ILE A 75 -2.66 7.09 -0.68
N THR A 76 -1.61 7.75 -1.18
CA THR A 76 -0.78 8.67 -0.36
C THR A 76 -0.86 10.11 -0.86
N PRO A 77 -0.82 11.12 0.04
CA PRO A 77 -0.82 12.52 -0.36
C PRO A 77 0.30 12.81 -1.38
N ARG A 78 0.00 13.68 -2.34
CA ARG A 78 0.96 14.07 -3.37
C ARG A 78 2.22 14.66 -2.76
N THR A 79 3.37 14.30 -3.33
CA THR A 79 4.66 14.89 -2.97
C THR A 79 5.02 16.09 -3.84
N THR A 80 4.47 16.15 -5.07
CA THR A 80 4.76 17.21 -6.04
C THR A 80 3.55 18.12 -6.27
N PRO A 81 3.69 19.46 -6.18
CA PRO A 81 2.64 20.39 -6.56
C PRO A 81 2.21 20.22 -8.04
N GLY A 82 0.90 20.20 -8.31
CA GLY A 82 0.36 20.20 -9.68
C GLY A 82 -0.05 18.84 -10.26
N LEU A 83 0.24 17.72 -9.59
CA LEU A 83 -0.33 16.42 -9.97
C LEU A 83 -1.77 16.27 -9.46
N LEU A 84 -2.62 15.55 -10.19
CA LEU A 84 -4.06 15.42 -9.90
C LEU A 84 -4.41 14.29 -8.93
N SER A 85 -3.52 13.32 -8.68
CA SER A 85 -3.83 12.18 -7.82
C SER A 85 -2.75 11.84 -6.80
N ALA A 86 -3.22 11.38 -5.64
CA ALA A 86 -2.45 10.70 -4.63
C ALA A 86 -1.79 9.44 -5.22
N CYS A 87 -0.53 9.21 -4.91
CA CYS A 87 0.22 8.15 -5.59
C CYS A 87 0.02 6.81 -4.88
N CYS A 88 -0.40 5.79 -5.65
CA CYS A 88 -0.45 4.39 -5.24
C CYS A 88 0.97 3.85 -5.15
N PHE A 89 1.44 3.51 -3.95
CA PHE A 89 2.57 2.60 -3.89
C PHE A 89 2.07 1.16 -3.99
N GLY A 90 2.22 0.57 -5.18
CA GLY A 90 1.83 -0.82 -5.45
C GLY A 90 2.85 -1.82 -4.91
N ILE A 91 2.40 -2.82 -4.14
CA ILE A 91 3.30 -3.85 -3.62
C ILE A 91 2.94 -5.20 -4.26
N LYS A 92 3.77 -5.71 -5.17
CA LYS A 92 3.67 -7.13 -5.60
C LYS A 92 4.04 -7.96 -4.39
N MET A 93 3.11 -8.78 -3.92
CA MET A 93 3.20 -9.43 -2.61
C MET A 93 3.31 -10.95 -2.60
N ALA A 94 3.85 -11.54 -3.66
CA ALA A 94 4.40 -12.90 -3.55
C ALA A 94 5.58 -13.26 -4.46
N SER A 95 6.14 -12.32 -5.22
CA SER A 95 7.27 -12.67 -6.10
C SER A 95 8.36 -11.63 -5.99
N ARG A 96 9.61 -12.12 -5.91
CA ARG A 96 10.88 -11.38 -5.84
C ARG A 96 11.16 -10.50 -7.08
N ARG A 97 10.16 -9.86 -7.67
CA ARG A 97 10.29 -8.93 -8.80
C ARG A 97 9.70 -7.57 -8.42
N PRO A 98 10.50 -6.49 -8.40
CA PRO A 98 9.96 -5.15 -8.20
C PRO A 98 9.14 -4.75 -9.43
N VAL A 99 7.87 -4.43 -9.24
CA VAL A 99 7.03 -3.75 -10.23
C VAL A 99 6.69 -2.39 -9.65
N VAL A 100 7.19 -1.32 -10.27
CA VAL A 100 6.75 0.05 -9.99
C VAL A 100 5.72 0.38 -11.06
N MET A 101 4.44 0.40 -10.69
CA MET A 101 3.35 0.72 -11.60
C MET A 101 2.93 2.17 -11.35
N GLY A 102 3.35 3.07 -12.24
CA GLY A 102 2.88 4.45 -12.25
C GLY A 102 1.48 4.49 -12.85
N LEU A 103 0.47 4.70 -12.02
CA LEU A 103 -0.88 4.98 -12.49
C LEU A 103 -0.96 6.49 -12.77
N SER A 104 -0.69 6.89 -14.00
CA SER A 104 -1.15 8.19 -14.51
C SER A 104 -2.62 8.02 -14.89
N LEU A 105 -3.51 8.73 -14.19
CA LEU A 105 -4.82 9.09 -14.70
C LEU A 105 -4.66 10.23 -15.71
#